data_AF-A0A502FT03-F1
#
_entry.id   AF-A0A502FT03-F1
#
_cell.length_a   1.000
_cell.length_b   1.000
_cell.length_c   1.000
_cell.angle_alpha   90.00
_cell.angle_beta   90.00
_cell.angle_gamma   90.00
#
_symmetry.space_group_name_H-M   'P 1'
#
loop_
_entity.id
_entity.type
_entity.pdbx_description
1 polymer ?
#
loop_
_entity_poly.entity_id
_entity_poly.type
_entity_poly.pdbx_seq_one_letter_code
_entity_poly.pdbx_strand_id
1 'polypeptide(L)'
;MEAQQQKDAERAHSKLADSAGKLTQSAEQQTDSADRRTELAADRTVLAAERTYAAWVRTGLAALASGIGARALLDTLVASWLIDVAGSVLILFSAFCFAAAVWRQIGTVAPPRPDTRRIPPALLILVNGVLVLVSLAALVGMWTR
;
A
#
# COMPACT_ATOMS: atom_id res chain seq x y z
N MET A 1 64.54 32.93 -8.53
CA MET A 1 63.10 33.26 -8.72
C MET A 1 62.35 32.07 -9.33
N GLU A 2 62.93 31.37 -10.31
CA GLU A 2 62.32 30.18 -10.97
C GLU A 2 61.98 29.02 -10.01
N ALA A 3 62.88 28.68 -9.08
CA ALA A 3 62.64 27.61 -8.10
C ALA A 3 61.49 27.91 -7.11
N GLN A 4 61.14 29.18 -6.91
CA GLN A 4 60.01 29.59 -6.07
C GLN A 4 58.69 29.43 -6.85
N GLN A 5 58.67 29.86 -8.12
CA GLN A 5 57.52 29.69 -9.01
C GLN A 5 57.14 28.22 -9.23
N GLN A 6 58.11 27.31 -9.37
CA GLN A 6 57.83 25.87 -9.47
C GLN A 6 57.16 25.31 -8.21
N LYS A 7 57.64 25.69 -7.02
CA LYS A 7 57.03 25.25 -5.75
C LYS A 7 55.61 25.78 -5.56
N ASP A 8 55.34 27.00 -6.00
CA ASP A 8 54.01 27.59 -5.93
C ASP A 8 53.04 26.92 -6.92
N ALA A 9 53.52 26.54 -8.11
CA ALA A 9 52.76 25.74 -9.07
C ALA A 9 52.44 24.34 -8.56
N GLU A 10 53.41 23.62 -7.98
CA GLU A 10 53.19 22.29 -7.37
C GLU A 10 52.17 22.34 -6.22
N ARG A 11 52.26 23.37 -5.36
CA ARG A 11 51.28 23.60 -4.28
C ARG A 11 49.88 23.90 -4.82
N ALA A 12 49.78 24.66 -5.91
CA ALA A 12 48.49 24.92 -6.55
C ALA A 12 47.89 23.64 -7.15
N HIS A 13 48.70 22.82 -7.83
CA HIS A 13 48.27 21.52 -8.37
C HIS A 13 47.81 20.54 -7.27
N SER A 14 48.57 20.43 -6.17
CA SER A 14 48.18 19.59 -5.02
C SER A 14 46.85 20.04 -4.39
N LYS A 15 46.66 21.36 -4.19
CA LYS A 15 45.40 21.89 -3.65
C LYS A 15 44.21 21.62 -4.58
N LEU A 16 44.41 21.72 -5.90
CA LEU A 16 43.37 21.40 -6.88
C LEU A 16 43.00 19.91 -6.84
N ALA A 17 43.98 19.01 -6.72
CA ALA A 17 43.74 17.58 -6.59
C ALA A 17 42.96 17.24 -5.31
N ASP A 18 43.32 17.85 -4.17
CA ASP A 18 42.61 17.67 -2.90
C ASP A 18 41.16 18.20 -2.98
N SER A 19 40.95 19.36 -3.62
CA SER A 19 39.61 19.91 -3.84
C SER A 19 38.77 19.03 -4.76
N ALA A 20 39.35 18.47 -5.83
CA ALA A 20 38.67 17.53 -6.71
C ALA A 20 38.24 16.26 -5.96
N GLY A 21 39.12 15.70 -5.12
CA GLY A 21 38.81 14.54 -4.28
C GLY A 21 37.70 14.82 -3.25
N LYS A 22 37.68 16.01 -2.66
CA LYS A 22 36.58 16.43 -1.75
C LYS A 22 35.26 16.62 -2.49
N LEU A 23 35.28 17.13 -3.72
CA LEU A 23 34.08 17.27 -4.55
C LEU A 23 33.51 15.93 -4.95
N THR A 24 34.34 14.97 -5.36
CA THR A 24 33.87 13.60 -5.69
C THR A 24 33.28 12.93 -4.46
N GLN A 25 33.93 13.01 -3.31
CA GLN A 25 33.41 12.43 -2.06
C GLN A 25 32.07 13.09 -1.64
N SER A 26 31.95 14.42 -1.79
CA SER A 26 30.70 15.13 -1.49
C SER A 26 29.58 14.75 -2.47
N ALA A 27 29.91 14.56 -3.75
CA ALA A 27 28.96 14.14 -4.77
C ALA A 27 28.48 12.69 -4.55
N GLU A 28 29.37 11.79 -4.14
CA GLU A 28 29.03 10.41 -3.75
C GLU A 28 28.10 10.41 -2.54
N GLN A 29 28.42 11.15 -1.47
CA GLN A 29 27.57 11.28 -0.28
C GLN A 29 26.20 11.89 -0.62
N GLN A 30 26.15 12.85 -1.53
CA GLN A 30 24.90 13.47 -1.97
C GLN A 30 24.04 12.51 -2.78
N THR A 31 24.65 11.65 -3.60
CA THR A 31 23.98 10.62 -4.38
C THR A 31 23.39 9.55 -3.45
N ASP A 32 24.18 9.02 -2.51
CA ASP A 32 23.73 8.04 -1.52
C ASP A 32 22.58 8.59 -0.66
N SER A 33 22.70 9.85 -0.23
CA SER A 33 21.61 10.54 0.50
C SER A 33 20.34 10.70 -0.34
N ALA A 34 20.46 10.93 -1.65
CA ALA A 34 19.32 11.06 -2.56
C ALA A 34 18.65 9.70 -2.80
N ASP A 35 19.42 8.64 -3.01
CA ASP A 35 18.92 7.28 -3.18
C ASP A 35 18.16 6.84 -1.93
N ARG A 36 18.72 7.07 -0.75
CA ARG A 36 18.06 6.72 0.52
C ARG A 36 16.74 7.47 0.71
N ARG A 37 16.67 8.75 0.34
CA ARG A 37 15.41 9.52 0.38
C ARG A 37 14.37 8.95 -0.58
N THR A 38 14.80 8.47 -1.74
CA THR A 38 13.93 7.89 -2.77
C THR A 38 13.36 6.54 -2.31
N GLU A 39 14.18 5.69 -1.69
CA GLU A 39 13.72 4.45 -1.05
C GLU A 39 12.69 4.71 0.05
N LEU A 40 13.00 5.63 0.97
CA LEU A 40 12.08 5.99 2.06
C LEU A 40 10.77 6.60 1.53
N ALA A 41 10.78 7.26 0.38
CA ALA A 41 9.56 7.73 -0.27
C ALA A 41 8.74 6.55 -0.81
N ALA A 42 9.39 5.55 -1.42
CA ALA A 42 8.75 4.33 -1.90
C ALA A 42 8.15 3.49 -0.74
N ASP A 43 8.85 3.38 0.39
CA ASP A 43 8.31 2.67 1.57
C ASP A 43 7.03 3.33 2.10
N ARG A 44 6.99 4.67 2.14
CA ARG A 44 5.79 5.41 2.59
C ARG A 44 4.58 5.21 1.68
N THR A 45 4.79 5.09 0.37
CA THR A 45 3.67 4.83 -0.57
C THR A 45 3.11 3.42 -0.38
N VAL A 46 3.97 2.43 -0.13
CA VAL A 46 3.54 1.06 0.18
C VAL A 46 2.76 1.00 1.48
N LEU A 47 3.26 1.59 2.57
CA LEU A 47 2.56 1.60 3.86
C LEU A 47 1.22 2.36 3.81
N ALA A 48 1.13 3.40 2.97
CA ALA A 48 -0.14 4.07 2.72
C ALA A 48 -1.13 3.16 1.97
N ALA A 49 -0.67 2.40 0.98
CA ALA A 49 -1.49 1.43 0.27
C ALA A 49 -2.02 0.34 1.21
N GLU A 50 -1.16 -0.24 2.07
CA GLU A 50 -1.57 -1.25 3.05
C GLU A 50 -2.63 -0.73 4.03
N ARG A 51 -2.53 0.52 4.49
CA ARG A 51 -3.57 1.15 5.34
C ARG A 51 -4.89 1.29 4.61
N THR A 52 -4.87 1.70 3.33
CA THR A 52 -6.10 1.78 2.54
C THR A 52 -6.72 0.40 2.33
N TYR A 53 -5.90 -0.62 2.05
CA TYR A 53 -6.36 -2.01 1.95
C TYR A 53 -7.03 -2.50 3.25
N ALA A 54 -6.36 -2.29 4.39
CA ALA A 54 -6.91 -2.68 5.70
C ALA A 54 -8.21 -1.93 6.03
N ALA A 55 -8.36 -0.69 5.57
CA ALA A 55 -9.61 0.06 5.69
C ALA A 55 -10.74 -0.57 4.87
N TRP A 56 -10.49 -0.94 3.61
CA TRP A 56 -11.48 -1.61 2.76
C TRP A 56 -11.92 -2.96 3.32
N VAL A 57 -10.98 -3.78 3.80
CA VAL A 57 -11.32 -5.08 4.41
C VAL A 57 -12.17 -4.89 5.66
N ARG A 58 -11.82 -3.92 6.52
CA ARG A 58 -12.57 -3.63 7.75
C ARG A 58 -13.99 -3.18 7.46
N THR A 59 -14.19 -2.27 6.49
CA THR A 59 -15.52 -1.81 6.12
C THR A 59 -16.34 -2.93 5.47
N GLY A 60 -15.70 -3.79 4.67
CA GLY A 60 -16.34 -4.98 4.10
C GLY A 60 -16.83 -5.94 5.18
N LEU A 61 -15.97 -6.28 6.16
CA LEU A 61 -16.34 -7.16 7.28
C LEU A 61 -17.49 -6.59 8.13
N ALA A 62 -17.46 -5.28 8.41
CA ALA A 62 -18.53 -4.63 9.14
C ALA A 62 -19.86 -4.69 8.36
N ALA A 63 -19.83 -4.39 7.06
CA ALA A 63 -21.01 -4.49 6.20
C ALA A 63 -21.54 -5.93 6.12
N LEU A 64 -20.66 -6.94 6.02
CA LEU A 64 -21.06 -8.35 6.01
C LEU A 64 -21.75 -8.75 7.32
N ALA A 65 -21.12 -8.43 8.46
CA ALA A 65 -21.66 -8.74 9.78
C ALA A 65 -23.01 -8.06 10.01
N SER A 66 -23.14 -6.78 9.63
CA SER A 66 -24.39 -6.05 9.70
C SER A 66 -25.45 -6.60 8.75
N GLY A 67 -25.09 -7.02 7.53
CA GLY A 67 -26.03 -7.61 6.57
C GLY A 67 -26.59 -8.96 7.03
N ILE A 68 -25.75 -9.80 7.63
CA ILE A 68 -26.16 -11.09 8.22
C ILE A 68 -26.98 -10.84 9.51
N GLY A 69 -26.54 -9.90 10.35
CA GLY A 69 -27.20 -9.57 11.62
C GLY A 69 -28.54 -8.84 11.46
N ALA A 70 -28.77 -8.18 10.32
CA ALA A 70 -30.00 -7.43 10.06
C ALA A 70 -31.25 -8.28 10.25
N ARG A 71 -31.27 -9.53 9.75
CA ARG A 71 -32.41 -10.44 9.92
C ARG A 71 -32.69 -10.74 11.39
N ALA A 72 -31.66 -11.11 12.16
CA ALA A 72 -31.83 -11.46 13.58
C ALA A 72 -32.29 -10.28 14.44
N LEU A 73 -31.94 -9.05 14.07
CA LEU A 73 -32.27 -7.84 14.83
C LEU A 73 -33.62 -7.22 14.46
N LEU A 74 -34.09 -7.42 13.22
CA LEU A 74 -35.21 -6.66 12.66
C LEU A 74 -36.46 -7.52 12.36
N ASP A 75 -36.39 -8.84 12.53
CA ASP A 75 -37.45 -9.80 12.18
C ASP A 75 -38.84 -9.45 12.75
N THR A 76 -38.88 -8.84 13.94
CA THR A 76 -40.13 -8.47 14.64
C THR A 76 -40.54 -7.01 14.45
N LEU A 77 -39.70 -6.17 13.83
CA LEU A 77 -39.89 -4.72 13.76
C LEU A 77 -40.32 -4.20 12.39
N VAL A 78 -39.95 -4.87 11.30
CA VAL A 78 -40.19 -4.41 9.93
C VAL A 78 -40.62 -5.55 9.00
N ALA A 79 -41.18 -5.21 7.85
CA ALA A 79 -41.61 -6.20 6.87
C ALA A 79 -40.41 -7.01 6.33
N SER A 80 -40.60 -8.34 6.22
CA SER A 80 -39.52 -9.29 5.89
C SER A 80 -38.80 -8.95 4.57
N TRP A 81 -39.53 -8.49 3.56
CA TRP A 81 -38.94 -8.08 2.28
C TRP A 81 -37.94 -6.91 2.43
N LEU A 82 -38.17 -6.00 3.38
CA LEU A 82 -37.32 -4.84 3.60
C LEU A 82 -36.00 -5.24 4.26
N ILE A 83 -36.06 -6.24 5.16
CA ILE A 83 -34.89 -6.85 5.80
C ILE A 83 -34.03 -7.56 4.75
N ASP A 84 -34.65 -8.33 3.87
CA ASP A 84 -33.95 -9.09 2.84
C ASP A 84 -33.26 -8.15 1.82
N VAL A 85 -33.92 -7.04 1.45
CA VAL A 85 -33.32 -6.01 0.59
C VAL A 85 -32.15 -5.31 1.30
N ALA A 86 -32.34 -4.87 2.55
CA ALA A 86 -31.29 -4.19 3.30
C ALA A 86 -30.06 -5.10 3.52
N GLY A 87 -30.29 -6.34 3.92
CA GLY A 87 -29.24 -7.35 4.09
C GLY A 87 -28.50 -7.64 2.79
N SER A 88 -29.23 -7.82 1.69
CA SER A 88 -28.65 -8.04 0.36
C SER A 88 -27.75 -6.88 -0.07
N VAL A 89 -28.18 -5.63 0.12
CA VAL A 89 -27.38 -4.44 -0.20
C VAL A 89 -26.09 -4.40 0.61
N LEU A 90 -26.15 -4.67 1.91
CA LEU A 90 -24.98 -4.68 2.78
C LEU A 90 -24.00 -5.81 2.41
N ILE A 91 -24.49 -7.00 2.09
CA ILE A 91 -23.67 -8.14 1.68
C ILE A 91 -23.00 -7.86 0.31
N LEU A 92 -23.73 -7.29 -0.64
CA LEU A 92 -23.16 -6.87 -1.93
C LEU A 92 -22.11 -5.76 -1.75
N PHE A 93 -22.37 -4.80 -0.88
CA PHE A 93 -21.42 -3.75 -0.55
C PHE A 93 -20.14 -4.30 0.10
N SER A 94 -20.27 -5.34 0.94
CA SER A 94 -19.12 -6.08 1.48
C SER A 94 -18.29 -6.74 0.37
N ALA A 95 -18.93 -7.49 -0.53
CA ALA A 95 -18.25 -8.13 -1.65
C ALA A 95 -17.52 -7.09 -2.54
N PHE A 96 -18.16 -5.94 -2.78
CA PHE A 96 -17.55 -4.80 -3.46
C PHE A 96 -16.31 -4.28 -2.71
N CYS A 97 -16.38 -4.09 -1.39
CA CYS A 97 -15.24 -3.65 -0.58
C CYS A 97 -14.03 -4.58 -0.71
N PHE A 98 -14.25 -5.91 -0.67
CA PHE A 98 -13.17 -6.89 -0.85
C PHE A 98 -12.58 -6.87 -2.26
N ALA A 99 -13.43 -6.74 -3.29
CA ALA A 99 -12.97 -6.59 -4.67
C ALA A 99 -12.14 -5.31 -4.87
N ALA A 100 -12.60 -4.18 -4.32
CA ALA A 100 -11.89 -2.91 -4.38
C ALA A 100 -10.52 -2.96 -3.66
N ALA A 101 -10.45 -3.69 -2.53
CA ALA A 101 -9.21 -3.92 -1.81
C ALA A 101 -8.16 -4.63 -2.68
N VAL A 102 -8.57 -5.70 -3.38
CA VAL A 102 -7.69 -6.46 -4.28
C VAL A 102 -7.31 -5.66 -5.53
N TRP A 103 -8.28 -5.01 -6.18
CA TRP A 103 -8.02 -4.24 -7.40
C TRP A 103 -7.00 -3.13 -7.16
N ARG A 104 -7.10 -2.41 -6.04
CA ARG A 104 -6.13 -1.37 -5.67
C ARG A 104 -4.72 -1.94 -5.46
N GLN A 105 -4.60 -3.13 -4.87
CA GLN A 105 -3.31 -3.73 -4.52
C GLN A 105 -2.56 -4.29 -5.74
N ILE A 106 -3.26 -4.66 -6.81
CA ILE A 106 -2.66 -5.22 -8.04
C ILE A 106 -1.96 -4.13 -8.89
N GLY A 107 -2.22 -2.85 -8.63
CA GLY A 107 -1.58 -1.73 -9.32
C GLY A 107 -0.05 -1.78 -9.25
N THR A 108 0.60 -1.69 -10.42
CA THR A 108 2.06 -1.78 -10.54
C THR A 108 2.72 -0.56 -9.87
N VAL A 109 3.59 -0.80 -8.90
CA VAL A 109 4.38 0.27 -8.26
C VAL A 109 5.59 0.57 -9.16
N ALA A 110 5.74 1.82 -9.58
CA ALA A 110 6.92 2.25 -10.32
C ALA A 110 8.21 2.06 -9.47
N PRO A 111 9.36 1.73 -10.08
CA PRO A 111 10.65 1.69 -9.37
C PRO A 111 10.95 3.04 -8.67
N PRO A 112 11.69 3.09 -7.54
CA PRO A 112 12.62 2.09 -6.99
C PRO A 112 11.94 1.01 -6.14
N ARG A 113 12.64 -0.10 -5.90
CA ARG A 113 12.13 -1.22 -5.10
C ARG A 113 12.19 -0.86 -3.61
N PRO A 114 11.05 -0.73 -2.92
CA PRO A 114 11.05 -0.51 -1.48
C PRO A 114 11.61 -1.74 -0.76
N ASP A 115 12.42 -1.51 0.26
CA ASP A 115 13.03 -2.55 1.11
C ASP A 115 12.01 -3.13 2.13
N THR A 116 10.82 -2.52 2.22
CA THR A 116 9.76 -3.01 3.09
C THR A 116 9.22 -4.37 2.64
N ARG A 117 9.17 -5.33 3.58
CA ARG A 117 8.60 -6.67 3.40
C ARG A 117 7.13 -6.58 2.98
N ARG A 118 6.85 -6.78 1.69
CA ARG A 118 5.49 -6.78 1.14
C ARG A 118 4.74 -8.05 1.55
N ILE A 119 3.46 -7.90 1.90
CA ILE A 119 2.55 -9.03 2.06
C ILE A 119 2.43 -9.75 0.70
N PRO A 120 2.60 -11.09 0.64
CA PRO A 120 2.57 -11.82 -0.63
C PRO A 120 1.21 -11.60 -1.34
N PRO A 121 1.21 -11.11 -2.60
CA PRO A 121 -0.03 -10.82 -3.33
C PRO A 121 -0.97 -12.02 -3.42
N ALA A 122 -0.41 -13.23 -3.52
CA ALA A 122 -1.17 -14.48 -3.56
C ALA A 122 -2.02 -14.69 -2.28
N LEU A 123 -1.47 -14.38 -1.10
CA LEU A 123 -2.21 -14.50 0.16
C LEU A 123 -3.37 -13.49 0.21
N LEU A 124 -3.16 -12.26 -0.27
CA LEU A 124 -4.19 -11.24 -0.33
C LEU A 124 -5.33 -11.64 -1.28
N ILE A 125 -4.99 -12.14 -2.47
CA ILE A 125 -5.97 -12.63 -3.44
C ILE A 125 -6.74 -13.82 -2.85
N LEU A 126 -6.05 -14.76 -2.20
CA LEU A 126 -6.67 -15.93 -1.57
C LEU A 126 -7.67 -15.52 -0.48
N VAL A 127 -7.25 -14.69 0.48
CA VAL A 127 -8.09 -14.28 1.62
C VAL A 127 -9.31 -13.49 1.16
N ASN A 128 -9.14 -12.49 0.28
CA ASN A 128 -10.29 -11.72 -0.23
C ASN A 128 -11.18 -12.55 -1.14
N GLY A 129 -10.60 -13.46 -1.94
CA GLY A 129 -11.37 -14.40 -2.76
C GLY A 129 -12.29 -15.25 -1.89
N VAL A 130 -11.79 -15.80 -0.78
CA VAL A 130 -12.59 -16.53 0.20
C VAL A 130 -13.68 -15.63 0.81
N LEU A 131 -13.35 -14.39 1.20
CA LEU A 131 -14.34 -13.46 1.79
C LEU A 131 -15.46 -13.07 0.81
N VAL A 132 -15.14 -12.91 -0.47
CA VAL A 132 -16.14 -12.70 -1.53
C VAL A 132 -17.02 -13.93 -1.68
N LEU A 133 -16.43 -15.14 -1.70
CA LEU A 133 -17.21 -16.38 -1.78
C LEU A 133 -18.14 -16.54 -0.57
N VAL A 134 -17.67 -16.22 0.64
CA VAL A 134 -18.50 -16.21 1.85
C VAL A 134 -19.64 -15.21 1.73
N SER A 135 -19.39 -14.02 1.20
CA SER A 135 -20.42 -13.00 0.99
C SER A 135 -21.48 -13.48 -0.02
N LEU A 136 -21.07 -14.09 -1.13
CA LEU A 136 -22.00 -14.67 -2.11
C LEU A 136 -22.79 -15.84 -1.54
N ALA A 137 -22.14 -16.72 -0.78
CA ALA A 137 -22.82 -17.84 -0.11
C ALA A 137 -23.84 -17.34 0.92
N ALA A 138 -23.53 -16.28 1.67
CA ALA A 138 -24.47 -15.63 2.59
C ALA A 138 -25.67 -15.03 1.86
N LEU A 139 -25.44 -14.38 0.71
CA LEU A 139 -26.50 -13.83 -0.13
C LEU A 139 -27.43 -14.93 -0.65
N VAL A 140 -26.88 -16.03 -1.20
CA VAL A 140 -27.67 -17.18 -1.65
C VAL A 140 -28.44 -17.80 -0.48
N GLY A 141 -27.77 -18.02 0.65
CA GLY A 141 -28.37 -18.58 1.85
C GLY A 141 -29.57 -17.78 2.34
N MET A 142 -29.50 -16.45 2.27
CA MET A 142 -30.61 -15.54 2.62
C MET A 142 -31.83 -15.70 1.70
N TRP A 143 -31.61 -15.88 0.39
CA TRP A 143 -32.69 -16.04 -0.59
C TRP A 143 -33.27 -17.45 -0.66
N THR A 144 -32.49 -18.47 -0.28
CA THR A 144 -32.95 -19.87 -0.26
C THR A 144 -33.75 -20.26 1.00
N ARG A 145 -33.84 -19.37 1.99
CA ARG A 145 -34.56 -19.59 3.26
C ARG A 145 -35.69 -18.58 3.43
#